data_AF-A0A2V7VG10-F1
#
_entry.id   AF-A0A2V7VG10-F1
#
_cell.length_a   1.000
_cell.length_b   1.000
_cell.length_c   1.000
_cell.angle_alpha   90.00
_cell.angle_beta   90.00
_cell.angle_gamma   90.00
#
_symmetry.space_group_name_H-M   'P 1'
#
loop_
_entity.id
_entity.type
_entity.pdbx_description
1 polymer ?
#
loop_
_entity_poly.entity_id
_entity_poly.type
_entity_poly.pdbx_seq_one_letter_code
_entity_poly.pdbx_strand_id
1 'polypeptide(L)' 'MHLHRQFTNATVEYRHVRPSDYGLAHIGHFGFFRPECGEALWEEMITWLDARDPALVATP' A
#
# COMPACT_ATOMS: atom_id res chain seq x y z
N MET A 1 8.05 6.21 -20.67
CA MET A 1 9.01 6.63 -19.63
C MET A 1 8.55 6.04 -18.30
N HIS A 2 9.34 5.21 -17.64
CA HIS A 2 9.00 4.64 -16.33
C HIS A 2 9.77 5.41 -15.26
N LEU A 3 9.15 6.44 -14.67
CA LEU A 3 9.79 7.35 -13.70
C LEU A 3 10.50 6.58 -12.56
N HIS A 4 9.85 5.52 -12.05
CA HIS A 4 10.40 4.70 -10.97
C HIS A 4 11.78 4.07 -11.31
N ARG A 5 12.12 3.89 -12.60
CA ARG A 5 13.41 3.32 -13.01
C ARG A 5 14.61 4.26 -12.81
N GLN A 6 14.36 5.56 -12.59
CA GLN A 6 15.42 6.53 -12.32
C GLN A 6 15.97 6.40 -10.90
N PHE A 7 15.22 5.76 -9.99
CA PHE A 7 15.66 5.52 -8.61
C PHE A 7 16.48 4.24 -8.54
N THR A 8 17.72 4.27 -9.06
CA THR A 8 18.57 3.08 -9.20
C THR A 8 18.99 2.43 -7.88
N ASN A 9 18.94 3.18 -6.79
CA ASN A 9 19.29 2.71 -5.44
C ASN A 9 18.05 2.39 -4.58
N ALA A 10 16.84 2.50 -5.14
CA ALA A 10 15.62 2.15 -4.43
C ALA A 10 15.24 0.69 -4.70
N THR A 11 14.97 -0.06 -3.64
CA THR A 11 14.45 -1.42 -3.75
C THR A 11 12.98 -1.38 -4.21
N VAL A 12 12.69 -2.01 -5.34
CA VAL A 12 11.30 -2.16 -5.83
C VAL A 12 10.65 -3.36 -5.16
N GLU A 13 9.53 -3.13 -4.48
CA GLU A 13 8.69 -4.17 -3.90
C GLU A 13 7.31 -4.16 -4.56
N TYR A 14 6.86 -5.32 -5.02
CA TYR A 14 5.51 -5.51 -5.54
C TYR A 14 4.66 -6.23 -4.49
N ARG A 15 3.60 -5.59 -4.03
CA ARG A 15 2.62 -6.19 -3.13
C ARG A 15 1.39 -6.60 -3.93
N HIS A 16 0.95 -7.84 -3.73
CA HIS A 16 -0.26 -8.35 -4.34
C HIS A 16 -1.37 -8.36 -3.30
N VAL A 17 -2.50 -7.75 -3.63
CA VAL A 17 -3.66 -7.56 -2.74
C VAL A 17 -4.78 -8.46 -3.26
N ARG A 18 -5.30 -9.37 -2.43
CA ARG A 18 -6.45 -10.21 -2.80
C ARG A 18 -7.70 -9.77 -2.04
N PRO A 19 -8.88 -9.79 -2.68
CA PRO A 19 -10.13 -9.49 -1.99
C PRO A 19 -10.37 -10.35 -0.73
N SER A 20 -9.95 -11.63 -0.79
CA SER A 20 -10.06 -12.58 0.33
C SER A 20 -9.34 -12.13 1.59
N ASP A 21 -8.27 -11.34 1.46
CA ASP A 21 -7.45 -10.91 2.58
C ASP A 21 -8.18 -9.86 3.45
N TYR A 22 -9.23 -9.24 2.89
CA TYR A 22 -10.05 -8.22 3.54
C TYR A 22 -11.52 -8.65 3.70
N GLY A 23 -11.83 -9.93 3.46
CA GLY A 23 -13.21 -10.43 3.50
C GLY A 23 -14.12 -9.87 2.39
N LEU A 24 -13.53 -9.37 1.30
CA LEU A 24 -14.24 -8.77 0.18
C LEU A 24 -14.46 -9.78 -0.94
N ALA A 25 -15.58 -9.66 -1.65
CA ALA A 25 -15.84 -10.49 -2.83
C ALA A 25 -15.00 -10.07 -4.05
N HIS A 26 -14.72 -8.77 -4.18
CA HIS A 26 -13.89 -8.23 -5.26
C HIS A 26 -13.24 -6.90 -4.84
N ILE A 27 -12.13 -6.55 -5.49
CA ILE A 27 -11.50 -5.23 -5.42
C ILE A 27 -11.39 -4.74 -6.86
N GLY A 28 -12.12 -3.66 -7.18
CA GLY A 28 -12.06 -3.04 -8.50
C GLY A 28 -10.78 -2.22 -8.69
N HIS A 29 -10.56 -1.72 -9.91
CA HIS A 29 -9.41 -0.85 -10.21
C HIS A 29 -9.30 0.37 -9.28
N PHE A 30 -10.46 0.88 -8.82
CA PHE A 30 -10.56 2.01 -7.90
C PHE A 30 -10.66 1.59 -6.42
N GLY A 31 -10.21 0.38 -6.05
CA GLY A 31 -10.38 -0.16 -4.70
C GLY A 31 -9.94 0.81 -3.59
N PHE A 32 -8.75 1.39 -3.72
CA PHE A 32 -8.23 2.39 -2.76
C PHE A 32 -9.10 3.65 -2.60
N PHE A 33 -9.99 3.95 -3.54
CA PHE A 33 -10.83 5.15 -3.53
C PHE A 33 -12.31 4.84 -3.25
N ARG A 34 -12.65 3.56 -3.08
CA ARG A 34 -14.00 3.10 -2.80
C ARG A 34 -14.20 2.97 -1.30
N PRO A 35 -15.26 3.53 -0.69
CA PRO A 35 -15.49 3.42 0.75
C PRO A 35 -15.47 1.98 1.27
N GLU A 36 -15.92 1.03 0.45
CA GLU A 36 -16.08 -0.38 0.84
C GLU A 36 -14.75 -1.11 1.08
N CYS A 37 -13.65 -0.60 0.53
CA CYS A 37 -12.34 -1.26 0.61
C CYS A 37 -11.18 -0.31 0.89
N GLY A 38 -11.34 0.98 0.62
CA GLY A 38 -10.27 1.97 0.71
C GLY A 38 -9.68 2.09 2.10
N GLU A 39 -10.50 2.08 3.15
CA GLU A 39 -10.03 2.20 4.54
C GLU A 39 -9.02 1.09 4.90
N ALA A 40 -9.41 -0.17 4.76
CA ALA A 40 -8.55 -1.31 5.08
C ALA A 40 -7.30 -1.37 4.16
N LEU A 41 -7.44 -1.03 2.88
CA LEU A 41 -6.32 -1.01 1.93
C LEU A 41 -5.30 0.09 2.27
N TRP A 42 -5.77 1.28 2.68
CA TRP A 42 -4.89 2.37 3.09
C TRP A 42 -4.24 2.10 4.44
N GLU A 43 -4.97 1.53 5.40
CA GLU A 43 -4.43 1.16 6.71
C GLU A 43 -3.28 0.17 6.58
N GLU A 44 -3.40 -0.86 5.72
CA GLU A 44 -2.29 -1.77 5.44
C GLU A 44 -1.10 -1.04 4.82
N MET A 45 -1.34 -0.15 3.86
CA MET A 45 -0.26 0.60 3.19
C MET A 45 0.48 1.51 4.16
N ILE A 46 -0.23 2.19 5.07
CA ILE A 46 0.36 3.03 6.12
C ILE A 46 1.19 2.16 7.06
N THR A 47 0.62 1.06 7.56
CA THR A 47 1.32 0.11 8.44
C THR A 47 2.61 -0.40 7.80
N TRP A 48 2.56 -0.70 6.50
CA TRP A 48 3.74 -1.14 5.74
C TRP A 48 4.78 -0.04 5.56
N LEU A 49 4.36 1.21 5.33
CA LEU A 49 5.28 2.36 5.23
C LEU A 49 5.96 2.65 6.58
N ASP A 50 5.19 2.67 7.66
CA ASP A 50 5.68 2.95 9.01
C ASP A 50 6.72 1.92 9.46
N ALA A 51 6.50 0.64 9.15
CA ALA A 51 7.46 -0.41 9.47
C ALA A 51 8.83 -0.26 8.75
N ARG A 52 8.92 0.58 7.72
CA ARG A 52 10.11 0.74 6.86
C ARG A 52 10.82 2.06 7.06
N ASP A 53 10.18 3.01 7.71
CA ASP A 53 10.82 4.26 8.10
C ASP A 53 10.82 4.39 9.64
N PRO A 54 11.91 3.96 10.31
CA PRO A 54 12.03 4.11 11.76
C PRO A 54 11.97 5.57 12.22
N ALA A 55 12.15 6.56 11.33
CA ALA A 55 11.97 7.97 11.66
C ALA A 55 10.49 8.41 11.65
N LEU A 56 9.60 7.77 10.89
CA LEU A 56 8.15 8.06 10.91
C LEU A 56 7.48 7.54 12.19
N VAL A 57 7.94 6.40 12.71
CA VAL A 57 7.44 5.79 13.96
C VAL A 57 7.77 6.64 15.21
N ALA A 58 8.76 7.55 15.11
CA ALA A 58 9.31 8.28 16.25
C ALA A 58 8.60 9.63 16.57
N THR A 59 7.50 9.98 15.90
CA THR A 59 6.78 11.23 16.17
C THR A 59 5.45 10.96 16.90
N PRO A 60 5.25 11.50 18.12
CA PRO A 60 4.00 11.38 18.88
C PRO A 60 2.87 12.28 18.34
#